data_AF-A0A094EE96-F1
#
_entry.id   AF-A0A094EE96-F1
#
_cell.length_a   1.000
_cell.length_b   1.000
_cell.length_c   1.000
_cell.angle_alpha   90.00
_cell.angle_beta   90.00
_cell.angle_gamma   90.00
#
_symmetry.space_group_name_H-M   'P 1'
#
loop_
_entity.id
_entity.type
_entity.pdbx_description
1 polymer ?
#
loop_
_entity_poly.entity_id
_entity_poly.type
_entity_poly.pdbx_seq_one_letter_code
_entity_poly.pdbx_strand_id
1 'polypeptide(L)'
;MTVVETVKSAVGLSDAPAPATRAQMSEAKLPMAYRDSCANLLIPLNRCRYEEYYLPWKCETERHSYEKCQYEEFKKRVAKMDELRAAKGGERIGGLVSEGWIRFDPTVTGNYTPSHGAGWRVP
;
A
#
# COMPACT_ATOMS: atom_id res chain seq x y z
N MET A 1 5.94 -9.16 33.58
CA MET A 1 4.88 -9.40 32.59
C MET A 1 3.55 -9.25 33.30
N THR A 2 2.89 -8.10 33.16
CA THR A 2 1.59 -7.89 33.80
C THR A 2 0.52 -8.68 33.04
N VAL A 3 -0.55 -9.08 33.72
CA VAL A 3 -1.70 -9.82 33.12
C VAL A 3 -2.29 -9.06 31.91
N VAL A 4 -2.09 -7.75 31.86
CA VAL A 4 -2.52 -6.89 30.75
C VAL A 4 -1.72 -7.19 29.47
N GLU A 5 -0.41 -7.43 29.56
CA GLU A 5 0.45 -7.72 28.39
C GLU A 5 0.16 -9.11 27.79
N THR A 6 -0.18 -10.10 28.62
CA THR A 6 -0.57 -11.43 28.14
C THR A 6 -1.93 -11.42 27.46
N VAL A 7 -2.91 -10.66 27.97
CA VAL A 7 -4.20 -10.47 27.29
C VAL A 7 -4.02 -9.72 25.96
N LYS A 8 -3.20 -8.67 25.94
CA LYS A 8 -2.92 -7.90 24.72
C LYS A 8 -2.28 -8.74 23.63
N SER A 9 -1.37 -9.64 24.02
CA SER A 9 -0.76 -10.63 23.13
C SER A 9 -1.75 -11.70 22.65
N ALA A 10 -2.65 -12.17 23.52
CA ALA A 10 -3.66 -13.19 23.18
C ALA A 10 -4.77 -12.67 22.24
N VAL A 11 -5.10 -11.38 22.32
CA VAL A 11 -6.11 -10.74 21.44
C VAL A 11 -5.45 -10.14 20.19
N GLY A 12 -4.12 -10.26 20.03
CA GLY A 12 -3.40 -9.78 18.85
C GLY A 12 -3.43 -8.25 18.68
N LEU A 13 -3.71 -7.50 19.75
CA LEU A 13 -3.66 -6.03 19.71
C LEU A 13 -2.20 -5.57 19.80
N SER A 14 -1.55 -5.44 18.64
CA SER A 14 -0.25 -4.75 18.59
C SER A 14 -0.40 -3.30 19.05
N ASP A 15 0.60 -2.76 19.76
CA ASP A 15 0.75 -1.34 20.14
C ASP A 15 0.81 -0.34 18.98
N ALA A 16 0.52 -0.79 17.76
CA ALA A 16 0.32 0.09 16.62
C ALA A 16 -0.96 0.91 16.83
N PRO A 17 -0.95 2.21 16.51
CA PRO A 17 -2.16 3.02 16.55
C PRO A 17 -3.22 2.35 15.66
N ALA A 18 -4.47 2.28 16.15
CA ALA A 18 -5.53 1.53 15.50
C ALA A 18 -5.65 1.94 14.01
N PRO A 19 -5.75 0.98 13.08
CA PRO A 19 -5.82 1.29 11.66
C PRO A 19 -7.07 2.13 11.36
N ALA A 20 -6.94 3.07 10.42
CA ALA A 20 -8.05 3.92 10.02
C ALA A 20 -9.16 3.08 9.39
N THR A 21 -10.42 3.41 9.69
CA THR A 21 -11.55 2.75 9.04
C THR A 21 -11.62 3.13 7.56
N ARG A 22 -12.24 2.29 6.73
CA ARG A 22 -12.38 2.55 5.29
C ARG A 22 -13.13 3.85 5.00
N ALA A 23 -14.13 4.18 5.82
CA ALA A 23 -14.88 5.43 5.72
C ALA A 23 -13.98 6.65 5.94
N GLN A 24 -13.17 6.63 7.02
CA GLN A 24 -12.23 7.73 7.34
C GLN A 24 -11.19 7.94 6.24
N MET A 25 -10.66 6.88 5.64
CA MET A 25 -9.70 6.99 4.52
C MET A 25 -10.34 7.57 3.24
N SER A 26 -11.62 7.28 3.01
CA SER A 26 -12.37 7.81 1.87
C SER A 26 -12.73 9.29 2.07
N GLU A 27 -13.14 9.67 3.29
CA GLU A 27 -13.46 11.05 3.66
C GLU A 27 -12.22 11.94 3.58
N ALA A 28 -11.08 11.45 4.06
CA ALA A 28 -9.78 12.13 3.92
C ALA A 28 -9.21 12.12 2.49
N LYS A 29 -9.95 11.55 1.52
CA LYS A 29 -9.58 11.49 0.09
C LYS A 29 -8.16 10.95 -0.16
N LEU A 30 -7.74 9.95 0.62
CA LEU A 30 -6.43 9.34 0.43
C LEU A 30 -6.38 8.59 -0.92
N PRO A 31 -5.32 8.74 -1.73
CA PRO A 31 -5.17 7.97 -2.96
C PRO A 31 -4.88 6.51 -2.63
N MET A 32 -5.20 5.60 -3.56
CA MET A 32 -5.14 4.15 -3.32
C MET A 32 -3.78 3.65 -2.84
N ALA A 33 -2.69 4.28 -3.28
CA ALA A 33 -1.32 3.91 -2.89
C ALA A 33 -1.03 4.10 -1.40
N TYR A 34 -1.71 5.02 -0.70
CA TYR A 34 -1.47 5.34 0.70
C TYR A 34 -2.60 4.86 1.63
N ARG A 35 -3.41 3.90 1.18
CA ARG A 35 -4.47 3.26 1.98
C ARG A 35 -3.94 1.98 2.63
N ASP A 36 -2.81 2.10 3.31
CA ASP A 36 -2.11 1.01 3.99
C ASP A 36 -2.41 1.00 5.50
N SER A 37 -1.79 0.08 6.24
CA SER A 37 -1.99 -0.02 7.70
C SER A 37 -1.57 1.24 8.46
N CYS A 38 -0.74 2.11 7.88
CA CYS A 38 -0.27 3.35 8.48
C CYS A 38 -1.11 4.59 8.10
N ALA A 39 -2.24 4.41 7.39
CA ALA A 39 -3.07 5.52 6.90
C ALA A 39 -3.65 6.40 8.03
N ASN A 40 -3.80 5.87 9.24
CA ASN A 40 -4.23 6.62 10.42
C ASN A 40 -3.27 7.73 10.84
N LEU A 41 -1.97 7.58 10.59
CA LEU A 41 -0.95 8.62 10.86
C LEU A 41 -0.85 9.62 9.72
N LEU A 42 -1.27 9.25 8.51
CA LEU A 42 -1.24 10.13 7.34
C LEU A 42 -2.33 11.20 7.37
N ILE A 43 -3.51 10.89 7.91
CA ILE A 43 -4.62 11.84 8.05
C ILE A 43 -4.21 13.08 8.89
N PRO A 44 -3.67 12.94 10.12
CA PRO A 44 -3.21 14.10 10.89
C PRO A 44 -2.00 14.80 10.25
N LEU A 45 -1.09 14.08 9.60
CA LEU A 45 0.02 14.69 8.87
C LEU A 45 -0.47 15.59 7.73
N ASN A 46 -1.45 15.13 6.94
CA ASN A 46 -2.01 15.93 5.86
C ASN A 46 -2.76 17.15 6.41
N ARG A 47 -3.47 17.01 7.53
CA ARG A 47 -4.09 18.16 8.21
C ARG A 47 -3.05 19.20 8.63
N CYS A 48 -1.97 18.78 9.31
CA CYS A 48 -0.89 19.68 9.72
C CYS A 48 -0.21 20.36 8.52
N ARG A 49 -0.02 19.64 7.41
CA ARG A 49 0.52 20.21 6.16
C ARG A 49 -0.36 21.31 5.58
N TYR A 50 -1.68 21.14 5.60
CA TYR A 50 -2.60 22.19 5.14
C TYR A 50 -2.64 23.40 6.08
N GLU A 51 -2.61 23.17 7.40
CA GLU A 51 -2.64 24.24 8.41
C GLU A 51 -1.36 25.09 8.40
N GLU A 52 -0.19 24.45 8.24
CA GLU A 52 1.12 25.10 8.24
C GLU A 52 1.66 25.38 6.83
N TYR A 53 0.80 25.35 5.80
CA TYR A 53 1.17 25.65 4.41
C TYR A 53 2.39 24.87 3.87
N TYR A 54 2.52 23.59 4.27
CA TYR A 54 3.59 22.68 3.84
C TYR A 54 5.02 23.18 4.17
N LEU A 55 5.18 23.97 5.24
CA LEU A 55 6.50 24.40 5.69
C LEU A 55 7.34 23.19 6.16
N PRO A 56 8.59 23.04 5.68
CA PRO A 56 9.37 21.81 5.88
C PRO A 56 9.89 21.60 7.31
N TRP A 57 9.90 22.65 8.14
CA TRP A 57 10.29 22.61 9.55
C TRP A 57 9.09 22.45 10.51
N LYS A 58 7.88 22.33 9.96
CA LYS A 58 6.65 22.08 10.71
C LYS A 58 6.20 20.63 10.50
N CYS A 59 5.44 20.10 11.46
CA CYS A 59 4.89 18.74 11.41
C CYS A 59 5.95 17.61 11.40
N GLU A 60 7.14 17.85 11.97
CA GLU A 60 8.25 16.90 11.98
C GLU A 60 7.91 15.62 12.76
N THR A 61 7.21 15.76 13.89
CA THR A 61 6.80 14.63 14.74
C THR A 61 5.83 13.71 14.00
N GLU A 62 4.81 14.28 13.37
CA GLU A 62 3.81 13.57 12.58
C GLU A 62 4.47 12.88 11.38
N ARG A 63 5.39 13.57 10.69
CA ARG A 63 6.15 13.01 9.57
C ARG A 63 6.98 11.80 10.00
N HIS A 64 7.77 11.95 11.07
CA HIS A 64 8.63 10.86 11.56
C HIS A 64 7.81 9.68 12.09
N SER A 65 6.66 9.93 12.70
CA SER A 65 5.78 8.84 13.14
C SER A 65 5.22 8.02 11.96
N TYR A 66 4.81 8.70 10.88
CA TYR A 66 4.36 8.05 9.65
C TYR A 66 5.49 7.27 8.95
N GLU A 67 6.67 7.87 8.82
CA GLU A 67 7.86 7.23 8.22
C GLU A 67 8.32 6.00 9.00
N LYS A 68 8.31 6.08 10.34
CA LYS A 68 8.62 4.94 11.20
C LYS A 68 7.62 3.81 10.99
N CYS A 69 6.33 4.10 10.86
CA CYS A 69 5.32 3.08 10.58
C CYS A 69 5.57 2.39 9.23
N GLN A 70 5.84 3.17 8.18
CA GLN A 70 6.17 2.64 6.85
C GLN A 70 7.43 1.76 6.87
N TYR A 71 8.44 2.16 7.66
CA TYR A 71 9.67 1.39 7.79
C TYR A 71 9.44 0.03 8.46
N GLU A 72 8.64 -0.01 9.52
CA GLU A 72 8.32 -1.28 10.20
C GLU A 72 7.45 -2.20 9.31
N GLU A 73 6.53 -1.65 8.53
CA GLU A 73 5.75 -2.45 7.58
C GLU A 73 6.62 -2.92 6.39
N PHE A 74 7.57 -2.10 5.92
CA PHE A 74 8.56 -2.52 4.94
C PHE A 74 9.40 -3.70 5.44
N LYS A 75 9.89 -3.68 6.69
CA LYS A 75 10.60 -4.82 7.29
C LYS A 75 9.76 -6.08 7.30
N LYS A 76 8.47 -5.99 7.63
CA LYS A 76 7.54 -7.14 7.58
C LYS A 76 7.44 -7.70 6.16
N ARG A 77 7.38 -6.85 5.14
CA ARG A 77 7.38 -7.29 3.73
C ARG A 77 8.71 -7.94 3.32
N VAL A 78 9.84 -7.41 3.77
CA VAL A 78 11.17 -8.01 3.50
C VAL A 78 11.26 -9.39 4.14
N ALA A 79 10.86 -9.55 5.40
CA ALA A 79 10.83 -10.84 6.09
C ALA A 79 9.96 -11.86 5.33
N LYS A 80 8.74 -11.46 4.93
CA LYS A 80 7.85 -12.29 4.10
C LYS A 80 8.48 -12.65 2.75
N MET A 81 9.20 -11.71 2.14
CA MET A 81 9.91 -11.94 0.89
C MET A 81 11.04 -12.96 1.03
N ASP A 82 11.77 -12.92 2.14
CA ASP A 82 12.86 -13.85 2.42
C ASP A 82 12.32 -15.26 2.72
N GLU A 83 11.20 -15.37 3.45
CA GLU A 83 10.45 -16.62 3.63
C GLU A 83 10.05 -17.24 2.28
N LEU A 84 9.50 -16.44 1.36
CA LEU A 84 9.10 -16.89 0.03
C LEU A 84 10.29 -17.28 -0.86
N ARG A 85 11.43 -16.59 -0.74
CA ARG A 85 12.67 -16.93 -1.47
C ARG A 85 13.27 -18.24 -0.97
N ALA A 86 13.29 -18.45 0.34
CA ALA A 86 13.75 -19.70 0.94
C ALA A 86 12.87 -20.88 0.50
N ALA A 87 11.54 -20.70 0.46
CA ALA A 87 10.60 -21.70 -0.04
C ALA A 87 10.78 -22.02 -1.53
N LYS A 88 11.27 -21.06 -2.33
CA LYS A 88 11.53 -21.21 -3.78
C LYS A 88 12.99 -21.55 -4.13
N GLY A 89 13.79 -21.95 -3.14
CA GLY A 89 15.18 -22.36 -3.40
C GLY A 89 16.09 -21.26 -3.96
N GLY A 90 15.78 -19.98 -3.70
CA GLY A 90 16.62 -18.85 -4.14
C GLY A 90 16.30 -18.27 -5.52
N GLU A 91 15.25 -18.75 -6.20
CA GLU A 91 14.82 -18.13 -7.45
C GLU A 91 14.27 -16.71 -7.23
N ARG A 92 14.59 -15.80 -8.17
CA ARG A 92 14.02 -14.45 -8.18
C ARG A 92 12.51 -14.56 -8.41
N ILE A 93 11.70 -13.99 -7.51
CA ILE A 93 10.23 -13.95 -7.59
C ILE A 93 9.63 -13.18 -8.79
N GLY A 94 10.42 -12.88 -9.84
CA GLY A 94 9.97 -12.22 -11.07
C GLY A 94 9.29 -13.12 -12.09
N GLY A 95 9.10 -14.42 -11.81
CA GLY A 95 8.55 -15.39 -12.76
C GLY A 95 7.02 -15.53 -12.77
N LEU A 96 6.27 -14.95 -11.82
CA LEU A 96 4.82 -15.21 -11.74
C LEU A 96 3.96 -14.33 -12.67
N VAL A 97 4.57 -13.50 -13.51
CA VAL A 97 3.84 -12.77 -14.57
C VAL A 97 3.62 -13.64 -15.82
N SER A 98 4.27 -14.80 -15.94
CA SER A 98 4.10 -15.72 -17.09
C SER A 98 3.12 -16.87 -16.88
N GLU A 99 2.53 -17.06 -15.69
CA GLU A 99 1.68 -18.24 -15.41
C GLU A 99 0.27 -17.93 -14.90
N GLY A 100 -0.29 -16.72 -15.09
CA GLY A 100 -1.74 -16.61 -14.84
C GLY A 100 -2.43 -15.26 -14.71
N TRP A 101 -1.77 -14.12 -14.96
CA TRP A 101 -2.42 -12.80 -14.81
C TRP A 101 -2.96 -12.18 -16.10
N ILE A 102 -2.69 -12.82 -17.24
CA ILE A 102 -3.45 -12.63 -18.48
C ILE A 102 -4.00 -14.00 -18.84
N ARG A 103 -5.32 -14.19 -18.69
CA ARG A 103 -5.99 -15.34 -19.29
C ARG A 103 -6.01 -15.09 -20.80
N PHE A 104 -4.91 -15.40 -21.47
CA PHE A 104 -4.84 -15.39 -22.93
C PHE A 104 -5.68 -16.59 -23.38
N ASP A 105 -6.95 -16.34 -23.67
CA ASP A 105 -7.84 -17.36 -24.23
C ASP A 105 -7.29 -17.75 -25.62
N PRO A 106 -6.81 -18.98 -25.85
CA PRO A 106 -6.27 -19.38 -27.14
C PRO A 106 -7.33 -19.36 -28.26
N THR A 107 -8.62 -19.24 -27.92
CA THR A 107 -9.70 -19.04 -28.90
C THR A 107 -9.82 -17.58 -29.38
N VAL A 108 -9.18 -16.62 -28.71
CA VAL A 108 -9.08 -15.20 -29.13
C VAL A 108 -7.74 -14.96 -29.85
N THR A 109 -7.38 -15.85 -30.78
CA THR A 109 -6.37 -15.58 -31.82
C THR A 109 -7.05 -15.03 -33.08
N GLY A 110 -7.99 -14.10 -32.88
CA GLY A 110 -8.72 -13.43 -33.94
C GLY A 110 -8.88 -11.93 -33.65
N ASN A 111 -8.01 -11.14 -34.28
CA ASN A 111 -8.11 -9.69 -34.50
C ASN A 111 -7.88 -8.76 -33.29
N TYR A 112 -6.60 -8.58 -32.94
CA TYR A 112 -6.10 -7.26 -32.56
C TYR A 112 -5.51 -6.59 -33.81
N THR A 113 -6.26 -5.72 -34.47
CA THR A 113 -5.72 -4.76 -35.45
C THR A 113 -5.51 -3.41 -34.76
N PRO A 114 -4.27 -3.01 -34.45
CA PRO A 114 -3.98 -1.63 -34.11
C PRO A 114 -3.72 -0.80 -35.38
N SER A 115 -4.19 0.44 -35.35
CA SER A 115 -3.99 1.54 -36.32
C SER A 115 -4.76 1.47 -37.65
N HIS A 116 -5.68 2.42 -37.85
CA HIS A 116 -5.51 3.54 -38.79
C HIS A 116 -6.79 4.43 -38.82
N GLY A 117 -6.61 5.70 -38.46
CA GLY A 117 -7.37 6.89 -38.89
C GLY A 117 -8.90 6.81 -39.05
N ALA A 118 -9.63 7.27 -38.04
CA ALA A 118 -10.95 7.88 -38.25
C ALA A 118 -10.86 9.36 -37.87
N GLY A 119 -10.62 10.19 -38.89
CA GLY A 119 -10.66 11.64 -38.76
C GLY A 119 -12.04 12.10 -38.33
N TRP A 120 -12.07 12.94 -37.30
CA TRP A 120 -13.24 13.72 -36.93
C TRP A 120 -13.52 14.71 -38.05
N ARG A 121 -14.65 14.51 -38.75
CA ARG A 121 -15.22 15.50 -39.66
C ARG A 121 -16.14 16.39 -38.83
N VAL A 122 -15.69 17.61 -38.57
CA VAL A 122 -16.44 18.74 -37.99
C VAL A 122 -16.13 19.91 -38.94
N PRO A 123 -17.13 20.73 -39.34
CA PRO A 123 -17.34 21.21 -40.72
C PRO A 123 -16.16 21.92 -41.39
#